data_AF-A0A1I3VSS4-F1
#
_entry.id   AF-A0A1I3VSS4-F1
#
_cell.length_a   1.000
_cell.length_b   1.000
_cell.length_c   1.000
_cell.angle_alpha   90.00
_cell.angle_beta   90.00
_cell.angle_gamma   90.00
#
_symmetry.space_group_name_H-M   'P 1'
#
loop_
_entity.id
_entity.type
_entity.pdbx_description
1 polymer ?
#
loop_
_entity_poly.entity_id
_entity_poly.type
_entity_poly.pdbx_seq_one_letter_code
_entity_poly.pdbx_strand_id
1 'polypeptide(L)'
;MQTKLLEIRDQSGRIPVLAMEIGPRTEAGAELLQRFGLAAERGVVVVNLKNQTALRDSFTWENNSAMQIAHAYIDGRFEQLTDGDVVDVEFILGETPKGGDPFKE
;
A
#
# COMPACT_ATOMS: atom_id res chain seq x y z
N MET A 1 3.74 -13.72 6.90
CA MET A 1 3.17 -12.91 5.82
C MET A 1 1.76 -12.59 6.23
N GLN A 2 1.39 -11.31 6.17
CA GLN A 2 0.05 -10.84 6.48
C GLN A 2 -0.49 -10.14 5.24
N THR A 3 -1.79 -10.25 5.04
CA THR A 3 -2.53 -9.59 3.97
C THR A 3 -3.63 -8.75 4.57
N LYS A 4 -3.91 -7.60 3.95
CA LYS A 4 -4.99 -6.69 4.35
C LYS A 4 -5.76 -6.25 3.11
N LEU A 5 -7.08 -6.37 3.13
CA LEU A 5 -7.98 -5.79 2.13
C LEU A 5 -8.32 -4.37 2.55
N LEU A 6 -7.99 -3.40 1.70
CA LEU A 6 -8.17 -1.98 1.98
C LEU A 6 -8.95 -1.31 0.85
N GLU A 7 -9.60 -0.19 1.16
CA GLU A 7 -10.11 0.74 0.15
C GLU A 7 -9.15 1.92 0.02
N ILE A 8 -8.65 2.19 -1.18
CA ILE A 8 -8.02 3.47 -1.49
C ILE A 8 -9.11 4.40 -2.02
N ARG A 9 -9.17 5.62 -1.46
CA ARG A 9 -10.11 6.66 -1.88
C ARG A 9 -9.35 7.89 -2.38
N ASP A 10 -9.75 8.38 -3.54
CA ASP A 10 -9.28 9.63 -4.13
C ASP A 10 -10.45 10.41 -4.77
N GLN A 11 -10.16 11.54 -5.42
CA GLN A 11 -11.17 12.35 -6.13
C GLN A 11 -11.88 11.62 -7.27
N SER A 12 -11.22 10.61 -7.84
CA SER A 12 -11.72 9.85 -8.99
C SER A 12 -12.54 8.63 -8.55
N GLY A 13 -12.49 8.24 -7.27
CA GLY A 13 -13.39 7.29 -6.66
C GLY A 13 -12.71 6.36 -5.65
N ARG A 14 -13.14 5.08 -5.68
CA ARG A 14 -12.73 4.05 -4.73
C ARG A 14 -12.06 2.89 -5.45
N ILE A 15 -10.92 2.44 -4.95
CA ILE A 15 -10.12 1.35 -5.52
C ILE A 15 -9.91 0.29 -4.44
N PRO A 16 -10.49 -0.92 -4.57
CA PRO A 16 -10.19 -2.01 -3.67
C PRO A 16 -8.76 -2.52 -3.92
N VAL A 17 -7.99 -2.68 -2.85
CA VAL A 17 -6.62 -3.19 -2.93
C VAL A 17 -6.37 -4.32 -1.93
N LEU A 18 -5.46 -5.22 -2.29
CA LEU A 18 -4.85 -6.17 -1.38
C LEU A 18 -3.43 -5.71 -1.07
N ALA A 19 -3.16 -5.37 0.19
CA ALA A 19 -1.83 -5.05 0.67
C ALA A 19 -1.21 -6.29 1.34
N MET A 20 0.01 -6.66 0.96
CA MET A 20 0.69 -7.86 1.45
C MET A 20 2.09 -7.53 1.97
N GLU A 21 2.36 -7.83 3.24
CA GLU A 21 3.72 -7.74 3.77
C GLU A 21 4.60 -8.86 3.21
N ILE A 22 5.66 -8.47 2.50
CA ILE A 22 6.66 -9.36 1.93
C ILE A 22 8.05 -9.06 2.52
N GLY A 23 8.96 -10.02 2.37
CA GLY A 23 10.35 -9.87 2.80
C GLY A 23 10.96 -11.23 3.16
N PRO A 24 12.29 -11.35 3.12
CA PRO A 24 12.95 -12.61 3.40
C PRO A 24 12.69 -13.05 4.85
N ARG A 25 12.52 -14.37 5.05
CA ARG A 25 12.37 -14.99 6.37
C ARG A 25 13.61 -15.80 6.78
N THR A 26 14.53 -15.97 5.85
CA THR A 26 15.78 -16.71 5.99
C THR A 26 16.90 -15.95 5.27
N GLU A 27 18.14 -16.22 5.65
CA GLU A 27 19.33 -15.69 4.99
C GLU A 27 19.37 -16.07 3.50
N ALA A 28 19.06 -17.32 3.17
CA ALA A 28 18.96 -17.77 1.77
C ALA A 28 17.94 -16.97 0.95
N GLY A 29 16.81 -16.58 1.56
CA GLY A 29 15.83 -15.70 0.92
C GLY A 29 16.33 -14.27 0.74
N ALA A 30 17.10 -13.75 1.70
CA ALA A 30 17.71 -12.43 1.61
C ALA A 30 18.77 -12.38 0.50
N GLU A 31 19.66 -13.39 0.46
CA GLU A 31 20.65 -13.53 -0.61
C GLU A 31 20.00 -13.61 -1.99
N LEU A 32 18.91 -14.36 -2.12
CA LEU A 32 18.17 -14.46 -3.38
C LEU A 32 17.74 -13.07 -3.87
N LEU A 33 17.15 -12.24 -3.00
CA LEU A 33 16.72 -10.90 -3.37
C LEU A 33 17.90 -10.00 -3.75
N GLN A 34 18.99 -10.03 -2.97
CA GLN A 34 20.19 -9.23 -3.24
C GLN A 34 20.82 -9.57 -4.59
N ARG A 35 20.87 -10.85 -4.97
CA ARG A 35 21.43 -11.30 -6.26
C ARG A 35 20.70 -10.71 -7.47
N PHE A 36 19.44 -10.33 -7.31
CA PHE A 36 18.64 -9.70 -8.37
C PHE A 36 18.47 -8.19 -8.17
N GLY A 37 19.24 -7.57 -7.27
CA GLY A 37 19.16 -6.12 -6.99
C GLY A 37 17.86 -5.70 -6.33
N LEU A 38 17.14 -6.63 -5.72
CA LEU A 38 15.89 -6.34 -5.00
C LEU A 38 16.22 -6.06 -3.52
N ALA A 39 15.48 -5.10 -2.94
CA ALA A 39 15.62 -4.80 -1.53
C ALA A 39 15.37 -6.05 -0.67
N ALA A 40 16.31 -6.38 0.21
CA ALA A 40 16.24 -7.54 1.11
C ALA A 40 15.59 -7.23 2.46
N GLU A 41 14.90 -6.10 2.56
CA GLU A 41 14.11 -5.69 3.72
C GLU A 41 12.62 -6.02 3.55
N ARG A 42 11.89 -5.89 4.64
CA ARG A 42 10.42 -5.99 4.61
C ARG A 42 9.85 -4.81 3.82
N GLY A 43 8.75 -5.06 3.14
CA GLY A 43 7.96 -4.02 2.48
C GLY A 43 6.60 -4.57 2.10
N VAL A 44 5.75 -3.72 1.54
CA VAL A 44 4.40 -4.09 1.14
C VAL A 44 4.32 -4.21 -0.38
N VAL A 45 3.63 -5.24 -0.86
CA VAL A 45 3.11 -5.27 -2.23
C VAL A 45 1.66 -4.84 -2.19
N VAL A 46 1.31 -3.83 -2.97
CA VAL A 46 -0.09 -3.43 -3.15
C VAL A 46 -0.57 -3.94 -4.49
N VAL A 47 -1.67 -4.70 -4.45
CA VAL A 47 -2.38 -5.20 -5.62
C VAL A 47 -3.64 -4.38 -5.83
N ASN A 48 -3.74 -3.69 -6.95
CA ASN A 48 -4.99 -3.07 -7.38
C ASN A 48 -5.92 -4.16 -7.93
N LEU A 49 -7.02 -4.43 -7.21
CA LEU A 49 -7.91 -5.56 -7.54
C LEU A 49 -8.78 -5.29 -8.78
N LYS A 50 -8.89 -4.04 -9.24
CA LYS A 50 -9.65 -3.70 -10.46
C LYS A 50 -8.89 -4.06 -11.74
N ASN A 51 -7.60 -3.75 -11.79
CA ASN A 51 -6.78 -3.98 -12.98
C ASN A 51 -5.72 -5.07 -12.81
N GLN A 52 -5.65 -5.69 -11.62
CA GLN A 52 -4.74 -6.79 -11.27
C GLN A 52 -3.26 -6.41 -11.29
N THR A 53 -2.93 -5.12 -11.30
CA THR A 53 -1.55 -4.64 -11.18
C THR A 53 -1.06 -4.82 -9.74
N ALA A 54 0.10 -5.46 -9.58
CA ALA A 54 0.75 -5.67 -8.30
C ALA A 54 2.14 -5.04 -8.30
N LEU A 55 2.40 -4.10 -7.40
CA LEU A 55 3.68 -3.40 -7.32
C LEU A 55 4.19 -3.41 -5.88
N ARG A 56 5.51 -3.58 -5.74
CA ARG A 56 6.23 -3.45 -4.46
C ARG A 56 6.66 -2.02 -4.19
N ASP A 57 7.00 -1.27 -5.23
CA ASP A 57 7.51 0.09 -5.10
C ASP A 57 6.38 1.11 -5.34
N SER A 58 6.13 1.97 -4.35
CA SER A 58 5.15 3.05 -4.45
C SER A 58 5.40 4.00 -5.60
N PHE A 59 6.64 4.23 -6.03
CA PHE A 59 6.94 5.18 -7.11
C PHE A 59 6.69 4.61 -8.50
N THR A 60 6.46 3.30 -8.63
CA THR A 60 6.31 2.61 -9.92
C THR A 60 4.87 2.59 -10.47
N TRP A 61 3.91 3.17 -9.77
CA TRP A 61 2.55 3.35 -10.30
C TRP A 61 2.56 4.41 -11.43
N GLU A 62 2.57 3.95 -12.68
CA GLU A 62 2.62 4.83 -13.87
C GLU A 62 1.43 5.80 -13.91
N ASN A 63 1.73 7.11 -13.98
CA ASN A 63 0.75 8.19 -14.11
C ASN A 63 -0.39 8.18 -13.07
N ASN A 64 -0.19 7.56 -11.91
CA ASN A 64 -1.21 7.45 -10.88
C ASN A 64 -0.68 7.90 -9.52
N SER A 65 -0.59 9.22 -9.34
CA SER A 65 -0.11 9.85 -8.11
C SER A 65 -0.89 9.43 -6.87
N ALA A 66 -2.21 9.22 -6.99
CA ALA A 66 -3.05 8.75 -5.88
C ALA A 66 -2.60 7.37 -5.38
N MET A 67 -2.34 6.42 -6.29
CA MET A 67 -1.80 5.11 -5.93
C MET A 67 -0.38 5.20 -5.37
N GLN A 68 0.46 6.11 -5.87
CA GLN A 68 1.81 6.32 -5.31
C GLN A 68 1.73 6.78 -3.84
N ILE A 69 0.91 7.78 -3.55
CA ILE A 69 0.72 8.35 -2.22
C ILE A 69 0.12 7.31 -1.26
N ALA A 70 -0.97 6.66 -1.68
CA ALA A 70 -1.63 5.65 -0.88
C ALA A 70 -0.72 4.43 -0.61
N HIS A 71 0.03 3.95 -1.61
CA HIS A 71 0.97 2.86 -1.42
C HIS A 71 2.07 3.23 -0.42
N ALA A 72 2.68 4.41 -0.55
CA ALA A 72 3.68 4.87 0.41
C ALA A 72 3.12 4.99 1.84
N TYR A 73 1.87 5.43 1.98
CA TYR A 73 1.19 5.49 3.27
C TYR A 73 0.98 4.10 3.87
N ILE A 74 0.48 3.15 3.07
CA ILE A 74 0.25 1.76 3.46
C ILE A 74 1.56 1.11 3.89
N ASP A 75 2.64 1.25 3.11
CA ASP A 75 3.94 0.66 3.42
C ASP A 75 4.48 1.15 4.77
N GLY A 76 4.44 2.47 5.01
CA GLY A 76 4.91 3.06 6.27
C GLY A 76 4.02 2.80 7.50
N ARG A 77 2.79 2.31 7.31
CA ARG A 77 1.80 2.11 8.39
C ARG A 77 1.14 0.74 8.37
N PHE A 78 1.71 -0.22 7.65
CA PHE A 78 1.06 -1.50 7.38
C PHE A 78 0.54 -2.15 8.66
N GLU A 79 1.35 -2.20 9.72
CA GLU A 79 1.01 -2.79 11.02
C GLU A 79 -0.22 -2.16 11.71
N GLN A 80 -0.51 -0.89 11.45
CA GLN A 80 -1.61 -0.14 12.07
C GLN A 80 -2.95 -0.33 11.36
N LEU A 81 -2.92 -0.74 10.08
CA LEU A 81 -4.11 -0.92 9.26
C LEU A 81 -4.81 -2.25 9.57
N THR A 82 -6.10 -2.34 9.27
CA THR A 82 -6.92 -3.55 9.39
C THR A 82 -7.77 -3.76 8.14
N ASP A 83 -8.32 -4.97 7.97
CA ASP A 83 -9.20 -5.27 6.85
C ASP A 83 -10.41 -4.33 6.85
N GLY A 84 -10.67 -3.71 5.70
CA GLY A 84 -11.77 -2.76 5.51
C GLY A 84 -11.39 -1.29 5.74
N ASP A 85 -10.19 -0.99 6.24
CA ASP A 85 -9.76 0.39 6.44
C ASP A 85 -9.72 1.17 5.11
N VAL A 86 -10.04 2.46 5.21
CA VAL A 86 -10.00 3.40 4.09
C VAL A 86 -8.72 4.23 4.14
N VAL A 87 -7.94 4.17 3.07
CA VAL A 87 -6.75 5.00 2.83
C VAL A 87 -7.17 6.17 1.95
N ASP A 88 -7.51 7.29 2.57
CA ASP A 88 -7.97 8.51 1.90
C ASP A 88 -6.77 9.39 1.49
N VAL A 89 -6.59 9.56 0.18
CA VAL A 89 -5.46 10.30 -0.40
C VAL A 89 -5.54 11.80 -0.09
N GLU A 90 -6.74 12.39 -0.11
CA GLU A 90 -6.92 13.82 0.19
C GLU A 90 -6.61 14.12 1.66
N PHE A 91 -6.99 13.19 2.55
CA PHE A 91 -6.63 13.27 3.96
C PHE A 91 -5.12 13.20 4.17
N ILE A 92 -4.43 12.31 3.45
CA ILE A 92 -2.97 12.18 3.53
C ILE A 92 -2.27 13.47 3.07
N LEU A 93 -2.79 14.11 2.03
CA LEU A 93 -2.28 15.39 1.51
C LEU A 93 -2.63 16.60 2.40
N GLY A 94 -3.52 16.42 3.39
CA GLY A 94 -3.99 17.50 4.26
C GLY A 94 -5.01 18.43 3.60
N GLU A 95 -5.65 17.96 2.53
CA GLU A 95 -6.63 18.72 1.74
C GLU A 95 -8.06 18.62 2.34
N THR A 96 -8.30 17.65 3.23
CA THR A 96 -9.51 17.57 4.06
C THR A 96 -9.28 18.07 5.50
N PRO A 97 -10.23 18.80 6.11
CA PRO A 97 -10.12 19.21 7.51
C PRO A 97 -10.09 18.00 8.44
N LYS A 98 -9.26 18.06 9.50
CA LYS A 98 -9.25 17.12 10.63
C LYS A 98 -10.61 17.12 11.35
N GLY A 99 -11.61 16.42 10.83
CA GLY A 99 -12.97 16.42 11.39
C GLY A 99 -13.87 15.30 10.91
N GLY A 100 -13.52 14.59 9.83
CA GLY A 100 -14.15 13.31 9.49
C GLY A 100 -13.40 12.18 10.19
N ASP A 101 -14.06 11.48 11.09
CA ASP A 101 -13.57 10.23 11.67
C ASP A 101 -13.38 9.20 10.53
N PRO A 102 -12.14 8.77 10.20
CA PRO A 102 -11.89 7.92 9.03
C PRO A 102 -12.34 6.47 9.22
N PHE A 103 -12.87 6.12 10.40
CA PHE A 103 -13.25 4.75 10.77
C PHE A 103 -14.76 4.54 10.98
N LYS A 104 -15.62 5.45 10.48
CA LYS A 104 -17.08 5.33 10.60
C LYS A 104 -17.79 5.53 9.27
N GLU A 105 -18.32 4.44 8.72
CA GLU A 105 -19.65 4.44 8.09
C GLU A 105 -20.68 3.93 9.10
#